data_AF-F2IHB6-F1
#
_entry.id   AF-F2IHB6-F1
#
_cell.length_a   1.000
_cell.length_b   1.000
_cell.length_c   1.000
_cell.angle_alpha   90.00
_cell.angle_beta   90.00
_cell.angle_gamma   90.00
#
_symmetry.space_group_name_H-M   'P 1'
#
loop_
_entity.id
_entity.type
_entity.pdbx_description
1 polymer ?
#
loop_
_entity_poly.entity_id
_entity_poly.type
_entity_poly.pdbx_seq_one_letter_code
_entity_poly.pdbx_strand_id
1 'polypeptide(L)'
;MVFTLVLIFFTWFVWRLKIVDLSRTNLLAGWGIKVLFGILFMVIHTKLYGIGEITVDWEEYMDDSVTLNHVAYQSIGDYLKFLLGFNSEVDVDYYLAHTNHWSAGDLDLMNDSRNVLRLNSLIVFISQGNVYIHVLFFSFFSFLGLREIFNAFKNRIFYKKQLFWYALFLFPSLGFWTSSILKEPLMITGFALILNGLLGELTFKSRVWRFALGFGLMLSFKPYVLACLLLALPVYFLGKFVFQKRVLLAPVFMLGLVMLMFGISSSLRSNVTHRLTRMQFDFMNVGRGGVHANADSCYYYFRTDQYADLKFLDQGQLQVLKPVKAKKVTFGMSYPFEDITLKPTDGPWRIDFIGTECGSYIELTPINANFGQLIKNIPEALVNASFRPVIGDPGGRLKWVNILETFGLLILFLFGIWRNRKHRSSEERNVIVFLLVFSIILLVLIGWTTPVLGALVRYRLPAYLAIFLISVMGSKPFKFKT
;
A
#
# COMPACT_ATOMS: atom_id res chain seq x y z
N MET A 1 -21.62 12.68 21.65
CA MET A 1 -21.77 14.08 21.17
C MET A 1 -20.73 14.45 20.12
N VAL A 2 -19.42 14.30 20.39
CA VAL A 2 -18.35 14.72 19.46
C VAL A 2 -18.42 14.04 18.08
N PHE A 3 -18.60 12.71 18.04
CA PHE A 3 -18.75 11.97 16.78
C PHE A 3 -19.84 12.57 15.87
N THR A 4 -21.02 12.84 16.44
CA THR A 4 -22.15 13.42 15.71
C THR A 4 -21.81 14.81 15.17
N LEU A 5 -21.12 15.65 15.94
CA LEU A 5 -20.69 16.98 15.49
C LEU A 5 -19.69 16.90 14.33
N VAL A 6 -18.70 15.99 14.41
CA VAL A 6 -17.73 15.76 13.33
C VAL A 6 -18.43 15.24 12.07
N LEU A 7 -19.35 14.29 12.22
CA LEU A 7 -20.15 13.77 11.11
C LEU A 7 -21.00 14.86 10.45
N ILE A 8 -21.68 15.70 11.23
CA ILE A 8 -22.46 16.85 10.73
C ILE A 8 -21.55 17.82 10.00
N PHE A 9 -20.38 18.15 10.57
CA PHE A 9 -19.42 19.07 9.95
C PHE A 9 -18.94 18.57 8.58
N PHE A 10 -18.48 17.31 8.48
CA PHE A 10 -18.05 16.76 7.19
C PHE A 10 -19.21 16.62 6.20
N THR A 11 -20.40 16.23 6.66
CA THR A 11 -21.59 16.13 5.80
C THR A 11 -21.99 17.50 5.25
N TRP A 12 -21.97 18.54 6.11
CA TRP A 12 -22.18 19.92 5.69
C TRP A 12 -21.12 20.39 4.69
N PHE A 13 -19.84 20.08 4.94
CA PHE A 13 -18.76 20.40 4.02
C PHE A 13 -18.99 19.76 2.64
N VAL A 14 -19.31 18.46 2.61
CA VAL A 14 -19.62 17.74 1.36
C VAL A 14 -20.82 18.36 0.64
N TRP A 15 -21.87 18.75 1.38
CA TRP A 15 -23.04 19.43 0.80
C TRP A 15 -22.71 20.79 0.18
N ARG A 16 -21.72 21.52 0.72
CA ARG A 16 -21.23 22.80 0.19
C ARG A 16 -20.37 22.65 -1.06
N LEU A 17 -19.81 21.47 -1.32
CA LEU A 17 -19.01 21.22 -2.53
C LEU A 17 -19.89 21.33 -3.78
N LYS A 18 -19.33 21.94 -4.82
CA LYS A 18 -19.94 22.02 -6.15
C LYS A 18 -19.05 21.31 -7.16
N ILE A 19 -19.61 20.34 -7.86
CA ILE A 19 -18.93 19.62 -8.93
C ILE A 19 -19.83 19.70 -10.16
N VAL A 20 -19.31 20.26 -11.24
CA VAL A 20 -20.02 20.28 -12.53
C VAL A 20 -20.39 18.84 -12.90
N ASP A 21 -21.63 18.64 -13.36
CA ASP A 21 -22.24 17.36 -13.74
C ASP A 21 -22.74 16.44 -12.62
N LEU A 22 -22.60 16.82 -11.34
CA LEU A 22 -23.11 16.04 -10.20
C LEU A 22 -24.07 16.87 -9.34
N SER A 23 -25.16 16.23 -8.91
CA SER A 23 -26.07 16.81 -7.91
C SER A 23 -25.47 16.72 -6.51
N ARG A 24 -25.97 17.55 -5.57
CA ARG A 24 -25.58 17.44 -4.16
C ARG A 24 -25.91 16.07 -3.57
N THR A 25 -27.01 15.47 -4.02
CA THR A 25 -27.40 14.11 -3.62
C THR A 25 -26.34 13.09 -4.02
N ASN A 26 -25.74 13.21 -5.21
CA ASN A 26 -24.66 12.31 -5.64
C ASN A 26 -23.43 12.43 -4.71
N LEU A 27 -23.09 13.66 -4.30
CA LEU A 27 -21.97 13.90 -3.39
C LEU A 27 -22.24 13.31 -2.00
N LEU A 28 -23.42 13.56 -1.45
CA LEU A 28 -23.84 13.01 -0.16
C LEU A 28 -23.94 11.48 -0.18
N ALA A 29 -24.42 10.89 -1.27
CA ALA A 29 -24.45 9.45 -1.45
C ALA A 29 -23.03 8.86 -1.50
N GLY A 30 -22.11 9.47 -2.25
CA GLY A 30 -20.70 9.05 -2.28
C GLY A 30 -20.03 9.13 -0.91
N TRP A 31 -20.31 10.20 -0.15
CA TRP A 31 -19.86 10.36 1.23
C TRP A 31 -20.45 9.29 2.16
N GLY A 32 -21.75 9.02 2.07
CA GLY A 32 -22.41 7.95 2.82
C GLY A 32 -21.80 6.58 2.54
N ILE A 33 -21.53 6.25 1.27
CA ILE A 33 -20.86 5.00 0.88
C ILE A 33 -19.47 4.90 1.54
N LYS A 34 -18.70 6.00 1.59
CA LYS A 34 -17.39 6.00 2.28
C LYS A 34 -17.50 5.71 3.77
N VAL A 35 -18.41 6.39 4.46
CA VAL A 35 -18.63 6.16 5.89
C VAL A 35 -19.07 4.71 6.14
N LEU A 36 -19.95 4.17 5.28
CA LEU A 36 -20.37 2.77 5.36
C LEU A 36 -19.21 1.78 5.18
N PHE A 37 -18.33 2.00 4.19
CA PHE A 37 -17.13 1.17 4.03
C PHE A 37 -16.16 1.28 5.20
N GLY A 38 -16.01 2.47 5.79
CA GLY A 38 -15.21 2.66 6.99
C GLY A 38 -15.75 1.88 8.18
N ILE A 39 -17.07 1.92 8.41
CA ILE A 39 -17.72 1.11 9.46
C ILE A 39 -17.60 -0.39 9.14
N LEU A 40 -17.82 -0.79 7.89
CA LEU A 40 -17.69 -2.18 7.45
C LEU A 40 -16.27 -2.70 7.71
N PHE A 41 -15.25 -1.89 7.43
CA PHE A 41 -13.86 -2.22 7.73
C PHE A 41 -13.69 -2.54 9.22
N MET A 42 -14.21 -1.68 10.11
CA MET A 42 -14.14 -1.90 11.55
C MET A 42 -14.87 -3.18 11.98
N VAL A 43 -16.07 -3.42 11.49
CA VAL A 43 -16.87 -4.61 11.83
C VAL A 43 -16.18 -5.90 11.36
N ILE A 44 -15.61 -5.89 10.15
CA ILE A 44 -14.90 -7.06 9.61
C ILE A 44 -13.66 -7.37 10.44
N HIS A 45 -12.85 -6.37 10.79
CA HIS A 45 -11.63 -6.62 11.56
C HIS A 45 -11.90 -6.98 13.01
N THR A 46 -12.95 -6.42 13.63
CA THR A 46 -13.29 -6.74 15.04
C THR A 46 -14.05 -8.05 15.21
N LYS A 47 -14.91 -8.44 14.26
CA LYS A 47 -15.81 -9.60 14.42
C LYS A 47 -15.46 -10.82 13.57
N LEU A 48 -14.75 -10.64 12.45
CA LEU A 48 -14.40 -11.73 11.53
C LEU A 48 -12.92 -12.09 11.58
N TYR A 49 -12.02 -11.13 11.79
CA TYR A 49 -10.58 -11.33 11.93
C TYR A 49 -10.12 -11.26 13.39
N GLY A 50 -10.51 -12.26 14.18
CA GLY A 50 -10.00 -12.43 15.55
C GLY A 50 -8.83 -13.42 15.68
N ILE A 51 -8.35 -14.03 14.57
CA ILE A 51 -7.36 -15.12 14.61
C ILE A 51 -6.47 -15.08 13.35
N GLY A 52 -5.19 -14.69 13.49
CA GLY A 52 -4.08 -15.26 12.69
C GLY A 52 -3.76 -14.75 11.27
N GLU A 53 -4.13 -13.53 10.87
CA GLU A 53 -3.51 -12.88 9.70
C GLU A 53 -2.90 -11.55 10.16
N ILE A 54 -1.76 -11.14 9.55
CA ILE A 54 -0.92 -9.95 9.90
C ILE A 54 -1.72 -8.97 10.74
N THR A 55 -1.35 -8.92 12.03
CA THR A 55 -1.66 -7.91 13.06
C THR A 55 -2.73 -6.91 12.66
N VAL A 56 -3.78 -6.76 13.48
CA VAL A 56 -4.86 -5.79 13.26
C VAL A 56 -4.27 -4.36 13.26
N ASP A 57 -3.74 -3.92 12.10
CA ASP A 57 -2.85 -2.75 11.94
C ASP A 57 -3.48 -1.48 12.51
N TRP A 58 -4.82 -1.40 12.49
CA TRP A 58 -5.53 -0.21 12.95
C TRP A 58 -5.59 -0.11 14.48
N GLU A 59 -5.62 -1.24 15.23
CA GLU A 59 -5.63 -1.24 16.70
C GLU A 59 -4.27 -0.76 17.21
N GLU A 60 -3.19 -1.37 16.72
CA GLU A 60 -1.82 -0.96 17.03
C GLU A 60 -1.56 0.50 16.63
N TYR A 61 -2.05 0.94 15.46
CA TYR A 61 -1.97 2.36 15.10
C TYR A 61 -2.72 3.26 16.07
N MET A 62 -3.88 2.85 16.57
CA MET A 62 -4.65 3.68 17.50
C MET A 62 -3.98 3.75 18.87
N ASP A 63 -3.54 2.61 19.41
CA ASP A 63 -2.92 2.54 20.74
C ASP A 63 -1.60 3.32 20.78
N ASP A 64 -0.74 3.14 19.77
CA ASP A 64 0.51 3.90 19.64
C ASP A 64 0.23 5.40 19.45
N SER A 65 -0.85 5.77 18.75
CA SER A 65 -1.21 7.18 18.54
C SER A 65 -1.76 7.86 19.78
N VAL A 66 -2.51 7.14 20.60
CA VAL A 66 -2.97 7.62 21.92
C VAL A 66 -1.77 7.81 22.83
N THR A 67 -0.85 6.85 22.86
CA THR A 67 0.42 6.95 23.59
C THR A 67 1.23 8.18 23.17
N LEU A 68 1.40 8.38 21.85
CA LEU A 68 2.06 9.57 21.31
C LEU A 68 1.32 10.87 21.68
N ASN A 69 -0.01 10.88 21.67
CA ASN A 69 -0.79 12.05 22.10
C ASN A 69 -0.59 12.36 23.59
N HIS A 70 -0.42 11.34 24.45
CA HIS A 70 -0.13 11.53 25.87
C HIS A 70 1.17 12.30 26.14
N VAL A 71 2.17 12.19 25.25
CA VAL A 71 3.40 12.99 25.32
C VAL A 71 3.08 14.49 25.33
N ALA A 72 2.06 14.94 24.60
CA ALA A 72 1.68 16.35 24.55
C ALA A 72 1.24 16.92 25.90
N TYR A 73 0.67 16.08 26.76
CA TYR A 73 0.24 16.45 28.11
C TYR A 73 1.39 16.40 29.13
N GLN A 74 2.48 15.70 28.81
CA GLN A 74 3.70 15.69 29.62
C GLN A 74 4.66 16.82 29.21
N SER A 75 4.91 16.96 27.91
CA SER A 75 5.80 17.95 27.31
C SER A 75 5.37 18.27 25.88
N ILE A 76 4.78 19.45 25.68
CA ILE A 76 4.40 19.91 24.33
C ILE A 76 5.61 20.03 23.40
N GLY A 77 6.78 20.38 23.95
CA GLY A 77 8.04 20.48 23.21
C GLY A 77 8.45 19.13 22.62
N ASP A 78 8.42 18.07 23.43
CA ASP A 78 8.81 16.73 22.98
C ASP A 78 7.77 16.15 22.02
N TYR A 79 6.48 16.40 22.25
CA TYR A 79 5.44 16.05 21.29
C TYR A 79 5.67 16.71 19.91
N LEU A 80 6.03 18.00 19.88
CA LEU A 80 6.37 18.67 18.63
C LEU A 80 7.63 18.09 17.97
N LYS A 81 8.63 17.66 18.76
CA LYS A 81 9.78 16.92 18.20
C LYS A 81 9.33 15.64 17.51
N PHE A 82 8.46 14.84 18.14
CA PHE A 82 7.92 13.63 17.50
C PHE A 82 7.12 13.93 16.24
N LEU A 83 6.27 14.96 16.25
CA LEU A 83 5.46 15.36 15.09
C LEU A 83 6.32 15.81 13.89
N LEU A 84 7.38 16.57 14.15
CA LEU A 84 8.26 17.10 13.11
C LEU A 84 9.37 16.11 12.71
N GLY A 85 9.61 15.07 13.51
CA GLY A 85 10.67 14.09 13.29
C GLY A 85 12.05 14.55 13.77
N PHE A 86 12.08 15.39 14.81
CA PHE A 86 13.29 15.82 15.51
C PHE A 86 13.50 15.08 16.83
N ASN A 87 12.81 13.96 17.06
CA ASN A 87 12.98 13.14 18.25
C ASN A 87 14.31 12.34 18.20
N SER A 88 14.93 12.16 19.35
CA SER A 88 16.10 11.31 19.56
C SER A 88 15.70 9.88 19.95
N GLU A 89 16.64 8.93 19.91
CA GLU A 89 16.41 7.57 20.43
C GLU A 89 16.09 7.61 21.93
N VAL A 90 16.74 8.50 22.69
CA VAL A 90 16.44 8.70 24.13
C VAL A 90 15.00 9.14 24.35
N ASP A 91 14.47 10.02 23.49
CA ASP A 91 13.06 10.43 23.57
C ASP A 91 12.13 9.23 23.30
N VAL A 92 12.48 8.37 22.32
CA VAL A 92 11.71 7.16 21.99
C VAL A 92 11.71 6.19 23.16
N ASP A 93 12.87 5.91 23.75
CA ASP A 93 13.00 5.00 24.89
C ASP A 93 12.25 5.53 26.13
N TYR A 94 12.23 6.85 26.33
CA TYR A 94 11.54 7.44 27.46
C TYR A 94 10.01 7.42 27.29
N TYR A 95 9.49 7.83 26.12
CA TYR A 95 8.05 8.03 25.93
C TYR A 95 7.34 6.86 25.23
N LEU A 96 8.02 6.15 24.33
CA LEU A 96 7.41 5.26 23.34
C LEU A 96 8.03 3.84 23.33
N ALA A 97 8.83 3.46 24.33
CA ALA A 97 9.50 2.16 24.39
C ALA A 97 8.54 0.95 24.29
N HIS A 98 7.29 1.11 24.72
CA HIS A 98 6.27 0.06 24.70
C HIS A 98 5.40 0.05 23.43
N THR A 99 5.62 0.98 22.50
CA THR A 99 4.85 1.04 21.25
C THR A 99 5.31 -0.02 20.27
N ASN A 100 4.42 -0.54 19.44
CA ASN A 100 4.75 -1.60 18.50
C ASN A 100 5.42 -1.06 17.23
N HIS A 101 4.93 0.05 16.68
CA HIS A 101 5.39 0.55 15.39
C HIS A 101 6.46 1.64 15.49
N TRP A 102 6.47 2.42 16.58
CA TRP A 102 7.47 3.48 16.73
C TRP A 102 8.84 2.92 17.17
N SER A 103 8.83 1.95 18.09
CA SER A 103 10.03 1.35 18.71
C SER A 103 10.70 0.24 17.89
N ALA A 104 10.05 -0.27 16.83
CA ALA A 104 10.53 -1.40 15.99
C ALA A 104 11.86 -1.15 15.20
N GLY A 105 12.59 -0.08 15.52
CA GLY A 105 13.86 0.27 14.90
C GLY A 105 13.75 0.80 13.47
N ASP A 106 14.88 1.22 12.91
CA ASP A 106 15.01 1.71 11.54
C ASP A 106 15.40 0.56 10.59
N LEU A 107 14.62 -0.53 10.60
CA LEU A 107 14.75 -1.60 9.61
C LEU A 107 14.34 -1.07 8.22
N ASP A 108 15.36 -0.55 7.55
CA ASP A 108 15.58 -0.14 6.17
C ASP A 108 14.37 0.35 5.34
N LEU A 109 14.44 1.65 5.03
CA LEU A 109 13.68 2.41 4.02
C LEU A 109 12.22 2.68 4.32
N MET A 110 12.09 3.63 5.26
CA MET A 110 10.89 4.33 5.68
C MET A 110 9.93 3.43 6.44
N ASN A 111 10.11 3.39 7.76
CA ASN A 111 9.04 3.15 8.71
C ASN A 111 7.96 4.24 8.53
N ASP A 112 7.16 4.11 7.48
CA ASP A 112 6.07 4.99 7.05
C ASP A 112 4.85 4.89 7.98
N SER A 113 4.84 3.94 8.91
CA SER A 113 3.85 3.81 9.98
C SER A 113 3.88 5.03 10.91
N ARG A 114 5.07 5.60 11.21
CA ARG A 114 5.22 6.77 12.09
C ARG A 114 4.38 7.98 11.64
N ASN A 115 4.22 8.18 10.33
CA ASN A 115 3.40 9.30 9.81
C ASN A 115 1.90 9.08 10.03
N VAL A 116 1.43 7.83 10.02
CA VAL A 116 0.04 7.50 10.39
C VAL A 116 -0.18 7.79 11.86
N LEU A 117 0.80 7.46 12.71
CA LEU A 117 0.74 7.71 14.15
C LEU A 117 0.66 9.21 14.46
N ARG A 118 1.51 10.03 13.81
CA ARG A 118 1.48 11.50 13.94
C ARG A 118 0.13 12.10 13.59
N LEU A 119 -0.49 11.64 12.49
CA LEU A 119 -1.79 12.19 12.10
C LEU A 119 -2.88 11.77 13.09
N ASN A 120 -2.90 10.49 13.47
CA ASN A 120 -3.87 9.99 14.43
C ASN A 120 -3.70 10.68 15.79
N SER A 121 -2.48 10.87 16.29
CA SER A 121 -2.24 11.56 17.58
C SER A 121 -2.78 13.00 17.58
N LEU A 122 -2.80 13.69 16.43
CA LEU A 122 -3.47 14.99 16.29
C LEU A 122 -4.99 14.88 16.36
N ILE A 123 -5.57 13.81 15.78
CA ILE A 123 -7.01 13.56 15.82
C ILE A 123 -7.44 13.17 17.26
N VAL A 124 -6.57 12.53 18.05
CA VAL A 124 -6.86 12.13 19.45
C VAL A 124 -7.32 13.31 20.31
N PHE A 125 -6.78 14.52 20.11
CA PHE A 125 -7.24 15.71 20.83
C PHE A 125 -8.74 16.00 20.68
N ILE A 126 -9.32 15.66 19.52
CA ILE A 126 -10.74 15.82 19.24
C ILE A 126 -11.49 14.53 19.58
N SER A 127 -10.92 13.37 19.24
CA SER A 127 -11.62 12.10 19.34
C SER A 127 -11.69 11.53 20.75
N GLN A 128 -10.78 11.92 21.64
CA GLN A 128 -10.57 11.30 22.95
C GLN A 128 -10.39 9.78 22.85
N GLY A 129 -9.68 9.32 21.81
CA GLY A 129 -9.46 7.90 21.53
C GLY A 129 -10.63 7.19 20.82
N ASN A 130 -11.72 7.89 20.49
CA ASN A 130 -12.84 7.29 19.76
C ASN A 130 -12.46 7.02 18.29
N VAL A 131 -12.18 5.74 18.01
CA VAL A 131 -11.77 5.21 16.70
C VAL A 131 -12.70 5.61 15.55
N TYR A 132 -14.02 5.67 15.76
CA TYR A 132 -14.96 6.04 14.70
C TYR A 132 -14.79 7.48 14.20
N ILE A 133 -14.30 8.39 15.05
CA ILE A 133 -13.98 9.75 14.64
C ILE A 133 -12.81 9.73 13.65
N HIS A 134 -11.77 8.93 13.90
CA HIS A 134 -10.64 8.77 12.99
C HIS A 134 -11.10 8.20 11.64
N VAL A 135 -11.95 7.16 11.66
CA VAL A 135 -12.57 6.61 10.44
C VAL A 135 -13.26 7.70 9.61
N LEU A 136 -13.96 8.65 10.24
CA LEU A 136 -14.56 9.79 9.52
C LEU A 136 -13.51 10.69 8.87
N PHE A 137 -12.42 11.04 9.56
CA PHE A 137 -11.34 11.86 8.99
C PHE A 137 -10.69 11.16 7.78
N PHE A 138 -10.29 9.91 7.91
CA PHE A 138 -9.65 9.15 6.82
C PHE A 138 -10.61 8.94 5.63
N SER A 139 -11.87 8.58 5.91
CA SER A 139 -12.93 8.49 4.88
C SER A 139 -13.12 9.82 4.14
N PHE A 140 -13.04 10.94 4.85
CA PHE A 140 -13.21 12.27 4.27
C PHE A 140 -12.05 12.65 3.37
N PHE A 141 -10.80 12.41 3.78
CA PHE A 141 -9.64 12.62 2.91
C PHE A 141 -9.72 11.77 1.64
N SER A 142 -10.03 10.47 1.78
CA SER A 142 -10.23 9.58 0.64
C SER A 142 -11.35 10.03 -0.28
N PHE A 143 -12.47 10.52 0.26
CA PHE A 143 -13.55 11.12 -0.53
C PHE A 143 -13.04 12.31 -1.35
N LEU A 144 -12.25 13.21 -0.77
CA LEU A 144 -11.62 14.31 -1.49
C LEU A 144 -10.64 13.81 -2.56
N GLY A 145 -9.88 12.75 -2.29
CA GLY A 145 -9.04 12.09 -3.29
C GLY A 145 -9.82 11.59 -4.50
N LEU A 146 -10.87 10.78 -4.27
CA LEU A 146 -11.70 10.27 -5.37
C LEU A 146 -12.44 11.37 -6.14
N ARG A 147 -12.75 12.50 -5.47
CA ARG A 147 -13.22 13.71 -6.14
C ARG A 147 -12.21 14.27 -7.13
N GLU A 148 -10.93 14.28 -6.80
CA GLU A 148 -9.87 14.75 -7.70
C GLU A 148 -9.71 13.79 -8.89
N ILE A 149 -9.82 12.47 -8.68
CA ILE A 149 -9.89 11.49 -9.78
C ILE A 149 -11.08 11.79 -10.70
N PHE A 150 -12.27 12.00 -10.13
CA PHE A 150 -13.45 12.32 -10.91
C PHE A 150 -13.22 13.55 -11.81
N ASN A 151 -12.71 14.64 -11.24
CA ASN A 151 -12.43 15.86 -12.01
C ASN A 151 -11.36 15.68 -13.09
N ALA A 152 -10.35 14.85 -12.83
CA ALA A 152 -9.29 14.56 -13.80
C ALA A 152 -9.80 13.74 -15.01
N PHE A 153 -10.79 12.86 -14.82
CA PHE A 153 -11.20 11.88 -15.83
C PHE A 153 -12.62 12.07 -16.40
N LYS A 154 -13.50 12.87 -15.79
CA LYS A 154 -14.93 12.98 -16.19
C LYS A 154 -15.18 13.37 -17.66
N ASN A 155 -14.22 14.02 -18.31
CA ASN A 155 -14.30 14.42 -19.73
C ASN A 155 -13.66 13.39 -20.68
N ARG A 156 -13.03 12.34 -20.14
CA ARG A 156 -12.33 11.29 -20.89
C ARG A 156 -13.04 9.94 -20.80
N ILE A 157 -14.10 9.83 -20.00
CA ILE A 157 -14.87 8.61 -19.82
C ILE A 157 -16.00 8.50 -20.85
N PHE A 158 -16.28 7.27 -21.29
CA PHE A 158 -17.37 7.02 -22.23
C PHE A 158 -18.71 6.66 -21.55
N TYR A 159 -18.69 6.41 -20.25
CA TYR A 159 -19.89 6.15 -19.45
C TYR A 159 -20.56 7.44 -18.95
N LYS A 160 -21.79 7.34 -18.44
CA LYS A 160 -22.44 8.45 -17.74
C LYS A 160 -21.57 8.90 -16.56
N LYS A 161 -21.37 10.22 -16.42
CA LYS A 161 -20.56 10.81 -15.34
C LYS A 161 -21.01 10.37 -13.95
N GLN A 162 -22.32 10.27 -13.72
CA GLN A 162 -22.88 9.74 -12.46
C GLN A 162 -22.48 8.28 -12.20
N LEU A 163 -22.50 7.42 -13.22
CA LEU A 163 -22.09 6.02 -13.06
C LEU A 163 -20.60 5.92 -12.73
N PHE A 164 -19.75 6.73 -13.38
CA PHE A 164 -18.34 6.78 -13.04
C PHE A 164 -18.10 7.26 -11.61
N TRP A 165 -18.84 8.29 -11.17
CA TRP A 165 -18.80 8.76 -9.78
C TRP A 165 -19.07 7.61 -8.81
N TYR A 166 -20.19 6.90 -8.95
CA TYR A 166 -20.52 5.80 -8.05
C TYR A 166 -19.54 4.62 -8.14
N ALA A 167 -19.05 4.31 -9.35
CA ALA A 167 -18.08 3.23 -9.53
C ALA A 167 -16.77 3.50 -8.76
N LEU A 168 -16.33 4.76 -8.63
CA LEU A 168 -15.15 5.10 -7.81
C LEU A 168 -15.36 4.78 -6.32
N PHE A 169 -16.59 4.83 -5.81
CA PHE A 169 -16.88 4.55 -4.40
C PHE A 169 -17.25 3.09 -4.14
N LEU A 170 -17.81 2.40 -5.14
CA LEU A 170 -18.29 1.02 -5.03
C LEU A 170 -17.26 -0.03 -5.48
N PHE A 171 -16.13 0.38 -6.05
CA PHE A 171 -15.03 -0.53 -6.37
C PHE A 171 -14.49 -1.17 -5.07
N PRO A 172 -14.70 -2.48 -4.80
CA PRO A 172 -14.66 -3.02 -3.44
C PRO A 172 -13.36 -2.76 -2.67
N SER A 173 -12.19 -3.02 -3.26
CA SER A 173 -10.89 -2.80 -2.64
C SER A 173 -10.62 -1.32 -2.39
N LEU A 174 -11.01 -0.45 -3.33
CA LEU A 174 -10.88 1.01 -3.17
C LEU A 174 -11.83 1.53 -2.10
N GLY A 175 -13.07 1.04 -2.07
CA GLY A 175 -14.04 1.33 -1.02
C GLY A 175 -13.50 0.91 0.35
N PHE A 176 -13.07 -0.33 0.48
CA PHE A 176 -12.67 -0.94 1.75
C PHE A 176 -11.36 -0.37 2.31
N TRP A 177 -10.25 -0.48 1.58
CA TRP A 177 -8.92 -0.13 2.09
C TRP A 177 -8.70 1.37 2.27
N THR A 178 -9.44 2.21 1.53
CA THR A 178 -9.26 3.67 1.63
C THR A 178 -10.30 4.36 2.50
N SER A 179 -11.03 3.64 3.36
CA SER A 179 -12.07 4.24 4.22
C SER A 179 -11.81 4.08 5.73
N SER A 180 -10.67 3.53 6.14
CA SER A 180 -10.34 3.33 7.56
C SER A 180 -8.96 3.86 7.93
N ILE A 181 -8.52 3.62 9.17
CA ILE A 181 -7.31 4.16 9.81
C ILE A 181 -6.08 3.43 9.28
N LEU A 182 -5.75 3.70 8.03
CA LEU A 182 -4.63 3.09 7.31
C LEU A 182 -3.86 4.16 6.53
N LYS A 183 -2.78 3.76 5.86
CA LYS A 183 -1.97 4.62 4.97
C LYS A 183 -2.71 4.96 3.67
N GLU A 184 -3.57 4.05 3.22
CA GLU A 184 -4.20 4.05 1.90
C GLU A 184 -5.15 5.24 1.63
N PRO A 185 -5.97 5.73 2.56
CA PRO A 185 -6.79 6.94 2.36
C PRO A 185 -5.98 8.18 2.01
N LEU A 186 -4.81 8.36 2.63
CA LEU A 186 -3.95 9.53 2.40
C LEU A 186 -3.07 9.34 1.16
N MET A 187 -2.58 8.12 0.95
CA MET A 187 -1.92 7.75 -0.29
C MET A 187 -2.84 7.98 -1.51
N ILE A 188 -4.11 7.52 -1.47
CA ILE A 188 -5.01 7.69 -2.61
C ILE A 188 -5.35 9.16 -2.84
N THR A 189 -5.44 9.95 -1.77
CA THR A 189 -5.59 11.40 -1.86
C THR A 189 -4.40 12.03 -2.57
N GLY A 190 -3.18 11.66 -2.18
CA GLY A 190 -1.95 12.14 -2.82
C GLY A 190 -1.85 11.74 -4.29
N PHE A 191 -2.09 10.46 -4.60
CA PHE A 191 -2.12 9.93 -5.95
C PHE A 191 -3.12 10.67 -6.84
N ALA A 192 -4.33 10.91 -6.33
CA ALA A 192 -5.38 11.61 -7.06
C ALA A 192 -5.07 13.09 -7.32
N LEU A 193 -4.46 13.78 -6.33
CA LEU A 193 -4.01 15.16 -6.49
C LEU A 193 -2.94 15.26 -7.59
N ILE A 194 -1.99 14.33 -7.66
CA ILE A 194 -0.98 14.29 -8.73
C ILE A 194 -1.63 14.05 -10.08
N LEU A 195 -2.54 13.07 -10.20
CA LEU A 195 -3.23 12.80 -11.46
C LEU A 195 -4.07 13.99 -11.94
N ASN A 196 -4.79 14.67 -11.04
CA ASN A 196 -5.54 15.87 -11.42
C ASN A 196 -4.62 17.05 -11.73
N GLY A 197 -3.51 17.18 -10.98
CA GLY A 197 -2.44 18.13 -11.31
C GLY A 197 -1.83 17.89 -12.70
N LEU A 198 -1.77 16.64 -13.17
CA LEU A 198 -1.22 16.29 -14.47
C LEU A 198 -2.24 16.44 -15.62
N LEU A 199 -3.47 15.98 -15.42
CA LEU A 199 -4.48 15.78 -16.47
C LEU A 199 -5.64 16.78 -16.43
N GLY A 200 -5.82 17.47 -15.31
CA GLY A 200 -6.92 18.40 -15.09
C GLY A 200 -6.74 19.73 -15.83
N GLU A 201 -7.89 20.31 -16.20
CA GLU A 201 -8.01 21.69 -16.67
C GLU A 201 -7.99 22.62 -15.46
N LEU A 202 -6.78 23.00 -15.03
CA LEU A 202 -6.53 23.74 -13.80
C LEU A 202 -5.71 25.00 -14.05
N THR A 203 -5.99 26.06 -13.28
CA THR A 203 -5.11 27.24 -13.19
C THR A 203 -3.73 26.85 -12.64
N PHE A 204 -2.71 27.66 -12.91
CA PHE A 204 -1.35 27.40 -12.44
C PHE A 204 -1.27 27.22 -10.92
N LYS A 205 -1.83 28.17 -10.15
CA LYS A 205 -1.90 28.08 -8.67
C LYS A 205 -2.56 26.78 -8.21
N SER A 206 -3.67 26.43 -8.87
CA SER A 206 -4.46 25.23 -8.59
C SER A 206 -3.70 23.92 -8.88
N ARG A 207 -2.79 23.96 -9.86
CA ARG A 207 -1.92 22.84 -10.23
C ARG A 207 -0.76 22.69 -9.24
N VAL A 208 -0.12 23.80 -8.86
CA VAL A 208 1.04 23.81 -7.95
C VAL A 208 0.68 23.24 -6.58
N TRP A 209 -0.40 23.69 -5.95
CA TRP A 209 -0.74 23.18 -4.60
C TRP A 209 -1.11 21.69 -4.62
N ARG A 210 -1.74 21.21 -5.71
CA ARG A 210 -2.04 19.78 -5.87
C ARG A 210 -0.80 18.94 -6.01
N PHE A 211 0.18 19.39 -6.79
CA PHE A 211 1.46 18.70 -6.84
C PHE A 211 2.16 18.77 -5.49
N ALA A 212 2.31 19.93 -4.87
CA ALA A 212 2.98 20.05 -3.59
C ALA A 212 2.36 19.14 -2.51
N LEU A 213 1.04 19.20 -2.33
CA LEU A 213 0.33 18.34 -1.37
C LEU A 213 0.34 16.87 -1.80
N GLY A 214 0.15 16.59 -3.08
CA GLY A 214 0.12 15.23 -3.62
C GLY A 214 1.44 14.49 -3.46
N PHE A 215 2.55 15.16 -3.81
CA PHE A 215 3.91 14.67 -3.59
C PHE A 215 4.19 14.51 -2.10
N GLY A 216 3.83 15.49 -1.26
CA GLY A 216 3.99 15.40 0.19
C GLY A 216 3.29 14.17 0.77
N LEU A 217 2.00 13.98 0.49
CA LEU A 217 1.24 12.82 0.98
C LEU A 217 1.82 11.49 0.47
N MET A 218 2.16 11.40 -0.82
CA MET A 218 2.70 10.18 -1.38
C MET A 218 4.08 9.82 -0.80
N LEU A 219 4.94 10.82 -0.62
CA LEU A 219 6.24 10.65 0.02
C LEU A 219 6.07 10.25 1.50
N SER A 220 5.09 10.79 2.22
CA SER A 220 4.88 10.45 3.63
C SER A 220 4.29 9.06 3.86
N PHE A 221 3.38 8.60 3.01
CA PHE A 221 2.59 7.39 3.29
C PHE A 221 2.92 6.17 2.43
N LYS A 222 3.35 6.33 1.18
CA LYS A 222 3.66 5.22 0.25
C LYS A 222 4.68 5.68 -0.81
N PRO A 223 5.95 5.93 -0.42
CA PRO A 223 6.99 6.46 -1.31
C PRO A 223 7.28 5.56 -2.52
N TYR A 224 7.14 4.23 -2.38
CA TYR A 224 7.37 3.30 -3.50
C TYR A 224 6.33 3.47 -4.62
N VAL A 225 5.07 3.78 -4.27
CA VAL A 225 4.02 4.05 -5.28
C VAL A 225 4.35 5.35 -6.03
N LEU A 226 4.87 6.36 -5.31
CA LEU A 226 5.35 7.60 -5.92
C LEU A 226 6.51 7.34 -6.88
N ALA A 227 7.48 6.53 -6.47
CA ALA A 227 8.62 6.16 -7.30
C ALA A 227 8.15 5.46 -8.58
N CYS A 228 7.24 4.50 -8.50
CA CYS A 228 6.65 3.85 -9.68
C CYS A 228 5.93 4.86 -10.60
N LEU A 229 5.20 5.82 -10.03
CA LEU A 229 4.51 6.87 -10.79
C LEU A 229 5.51 7.78 -11.50
N LEU A 230 6.57 8.20 -10.80
CA LEU A 230 7.66 9.01 -11.34
C LEU A 230 8.41 8.31 -12.46
N LEU A 231 8.65 7.00 -12.36
CA LEU A 231 9.26 6.21 -13.44
C LEU A 231 8.36 6.12 -14.69
N ALA A 232 7.03 6.20 -14.52
CA ALA A 232 6.09 6.20 -15.63
C ALA A 232 5.90 7.60 -16.26
N LEU A 233 6.17 8.70 -15.54
CA LEU A 233 5.96 10.07 -16.04
C LEU A 233 6.75 10.40 -17.33
N PRO A 234 8.02 10.00 -17.51
CA PRO A 234 8.73 10.19 -18.77
C PRO A 234 7.98 9.60 -19.97
N VAL A 235 7.31 8.46 -19.81
CA VAL A 235 6.49 7.86 -20.88
C VAL A 235 5.35 8.79 -21.27
N TYR A 236 4.65 9.39 -20.29
CA TYR A 236 3.59 10.36 -20.55
C TYR A 236 4.11 11.59 -21.30
N PHE A 237 5.23 12.17 -20.86
CA PHE A 237 5.80 13.37 -21.47
C PHE A 237 6.36 13.10 -22.87
N LEU A 238 7.02 11.96 -23.08
CA LEU A 238 7.45 11.52 -24.41
C LEU A 238 6.26 11.32 -25.34
N GLY A 239 5.20 10.65 -24.90
CA GLY A 239 4.00 10.49 -25.71
C GLY A 239 3.27 11.81 -25.98
N LYS A 240 3.33 12.77 -25.05
CA LYS A 240 2.70 14.09 -25.18
C LYS A 240 3.48 15.05 -26.09
N PHE A 241 4.80 15.07 -26.00
CA PHE A 241 5.62 16.09 -26.66
C PHE A 241 6.38 15.54 -27.87
N VAL A 242 6.84 14.28 -27.84
CA VAL A 242 7.71 13.68 -28.87
C VAL A 242 6.93 12.74 -29.80
N PHE A 243 6.25 11.75 -29.23
CA PHE A 243 5.58 10.66 -29.98
C PHE A 243 4.07 10.87 -30.13
N GLN A 244 3.62 12.11 -30.35
CA GLN A 244 2.20 12.53 -30.34
C GLN A 244 1.25 11.63 -31.14
N LYS A 245 1.67 11.15 -32.32
CA LYS A 245 0.86 10.28 -33.20
C LYS A 245 1.15 8.78 -33.00
N ARG A 246 2.24 8.43 -32.32
CA ARG A 246 2.75 7.07 -32.15
C ARG A 246 3.11 6.81 -30.69
N VAL A 247 2.17 7.07 -29.79
CA VAL A 247 2.40 7.05 -28.33
C VAL A 247 2.96 5.71 -27.81
N LEU A 248 2.77 4.60 -28.53
CA LEU A 248 3.35 3.29 -28.21
C LEU A 248 4.88 3.24 -28.36
N LEU A 249 5.50 4.19 -29.05
CA LEU A 249 6.97 4.31 -29.12
C LEU A 249 7.56 4.85 -27.81
N ALA A 250 6.80 5.61 -27.01
CA ALA A 250 7.26 6.16 -25.73
C ALA A 250 7.71 5.07 -24.73
N PRO A 251 6.91 4.02 -24.43
CA PRO A 251 7.35 2.95 -23.53
C PRO A 251 8.49 2.12 -24.12
N VAL A 252 8.52 1.88 -25.44
CA VAL A 252 9.61 1.14 -26.09
C VAL A 252 10.93 1.91 -25.97
N PHE A 253 10.91 3.21 -26.21
CA PHE A 253 12.07 4.08 -26.06
C PHE A 253 12.57 4.10 -24.61
N MET A 254 11.66 4.27 -23.64
CA MET A 254 12.02 4.23 -22.22
C MET A 254 12.58 2.88 -21.79
N LEU A 255 12.03 1.77 -22.28
CA LEU A 255 12.55 0.44 -22.00
C LEU A 255 13.97 0.28 -22.56
N GLY A 256 14.22 0.76 -23.78
CA GLY A 256 15.56 0.78 -24.38
C GLY A 256 16.57 1.59 -23.55
N LEU A 257 16.17 2.76 -23.04
CA LEU A 257 17.02 3.55 -22.13
C LEU A 257 17.31 2.82 -20.82
N VAL A 258 16.30 2.19 -20.21
CA VAL A 258 16.48 1.42 -18.97
C VAL A 258 17.42 0.23 -19.21
N MET A 259 17.25 -0.50 -20.31
CA MET A 259 18.14 -1.60 -20.70
C MET A 259 19.58 -1.12 -20.94
N LEU A 260 19.76 0.03 -21.59
CA LEU A 260 21.08 0.64 -21.79
C LEU A 260 21.73 1.02 -20.45
N MET A 261 20.97 1.66 -19.54
CA MET A 261 21.46 2.04 -18.22
C MET A 261 21.93 0.82 -17.41
N PHE A 262 21.16 -0.26 -17.39
CA PHE A 262 21.56 -1.51 -16.72
C PHE A 262 22.70 -2.24 -17.45
N GLY A 263 22.77 -2.13 -18.78
CA GLY A 263 23.85 -2.70 -19.58
C GLY A 263 25.20 -2.05 -19.27
N ILE A 264 25.23 -0.72 -19.10
CA ILE A 264 26.44 0.06 -18.84
C ILE A 264 26.87 -0.04 -17.37
N SER A 265 25.93 0.03 -16.42
CA SER A 265 26.27 0.12 -14.98
C SER A 265 26.06 -1.21 -14.24
N SER A 266 27.16 -1.94 -14.02
CA SER A 266 27.17 -3.13 -13.16
C SER A 266 26.83 -2.79 -11.70
N SER A 267 27.32 -1.65 -11.20
CA SER A 267 27.01 -1.16 -9.85
C SER A 267 25.52 -0.92 -9.65
N LEU A 268 24.84 -0.30 -10.63
CA LEU A 268 23.40 -0.08 -10.57
C LEU A 268 22.63 -1.41 -10.54
N ARG A 269 23.00 -2.37 -11.40
CA ARG A 269 22.40 -3.73 -11.40
C ARG A 269 22.54 -4.39 -10.03
N SER A 270 23.75 -4.36 -9.47
CA SER A 270 24.04 -4.97 -8.16
C SER A 270 23.19 -4.33 -7.06
N ASN A 271 23.22 -2.99 -6.94
CA ASN A 271 22.49 -2.25 -5.89
C ASN A 271 20.98 -2.49 -5.94
N VAL A 272 20.37 -2.43 -7.13
CA VAL A 272 18.93 -2.67 -7.31
C VAL A 272 18.59 -4.11 -6.93
N THR A 273 19.39 -5.08 -7.39
CA THR A 273 19.11 -6.50 -7.14
C THR A 273 19.28 -6.87 -5.68
N HIS A 274 20.33 -6.38 -5.01
CA HIS A 274 20.54 -6.59 -3.58
C HIS A 274 19.40 -6.00 -2.75
N ARG A 275 18.97 -4.78 -3.08
CA ARG A 275 17.90 -4.12 -2.35
C ARG A 275 16.55 -4.81 -2.51
N LEU A 276 16.22 -5.25 -3.72
CA LEU A 276 15.00 -6.04 -3.96
C LEU A 276 15.08 -7.43 -3.31
N THR A 277 16.27 -8.05 -3.28
CA THR A 277 16.49 -9.32 -2.58
C THR A 277 16.29 -9.15 -1.07
N ARG A 278 16.81 -8.06 -0.49
CA ARG A 278 16.60 -7.72 0.93
C ARG A 278 15.13 -7.49 1.24
N MET A 279 14.44 -6.68 0.45
CA MET A 279 13.00 -6.46 0.63
C MET A 279 12.21 -7.76 0.52
N GLN A 280 12.44 -8.57 -0.51
CA GLN A 280 11.77 -9.86 -0.68
C GLN A 280 12.01 -10.77 0.54
N PHE A 281 13.24 -10.81 1.03
CA PHE A 281 13.61 -11.57 2.21
C PHE A 281 12.85 -11.12 3.47
N ASP A 282 12.84 -9.82 3.75
CA ASP A 282 12.16 -9.26 4.94
C ASP A 282 10.67 -9.60 4.93
N PHE A 283 10.00 -9.41 3.79
CA PHE A 283 8.58 -9.75 3.64
C PHE A 283 8.30 -11.27 3.70
N MET A 284 9.21 -12.11 3.19
CA MET A 284 9.10 -13.57 3.31
C MET A 284 9.25 -14.03 4.75
N ASN A 285 10.14 -13.43 5.54
CA ASN A 285 10.29 -13.77 6.96
C ASN A 285 9.06 -13.34 7.76
N VAL A 286 8.55 -12.12 7.54
CA VAL A 286 7.30 -11.66 8.18
C VAL A 286 6.14 -12.59 7.82
N GLY A 287 6.05 -13.01 6.55
CA GLY A 287 5.00 -13.91 6.09
C GLY A 287 5.08 -15.33 6.66
N ARG A 288 6.29 -15.90 6.73
CA ARG A 288 6.53 -17.25 7.30
C ARG A 288 6.42 -17.27 8.83
N GLY A 289 6.57 -16.13 9.49
CA GLY A 289 6.69 -16.06 10.94
C GLY A 289 7.98 -16.73 11.42
N GLY A 290 7.93 -17.35 12.60
CA GLY A 290 9.08 -18.02 13.20
C GLY A 290 9.70 -17.23 14.34
N VAL A 291 10.73 -17.80 14.95
CA VAL A 291 11.48 -17.19 16.05
C VAL A 291 12.89 -16.88 15.59
N HIS A 292 13.32 -15.64 15.84
CA HIS A 292 14.68 -15.18 15.63
C HIS A 292 15.33 -15.03 17.00
N ALA A 293 16.33 -15.87 17.26
CA ALA A 293 17.12 -15.83 18.48
C ALA A 293 18.51 -15.27 18.20
N ASN A 294 19.01 -14.43 19.09
CA ASN A 294 20.35 -13.88 19.03
C ASN A 294 21.26 -14.59 20.03
N ALA A 295 22.37 -15.14 19.51
CA ALA A 295 23.43 -15.72 20.32
C ALA A 295 24.76 -15.72 19.55
N ASP A 296 25.86 -15.50 20.26
CA ASP A 296 27.23 -15.58 19.72
C ASP A 296 27.44 -14.76 18.44
N SER A 297 26.90 -13.54 18.40
CA SER A 297 26.93 -12.64 17.23
C SER A 297 26.26 -13.22 15.97
N CYS A 298 25.37 -14.19 16.15
CA CYS A 298 24.62 -14.87 15.10
C CYS A 298 23.11 -14.85 15.40
N TYR A 299 22.32 -14.90 14.33
CA TYR A 299 20.88 -15.12 14.40
C TYR A 299 20.55 -16.57 14.08
N TYR A 300 19.74 -17.16 14.95
CA TYR A 300 19.17 -18.50 14.79
C TYR A 300 17.69 -18.35 14.44
N TYR A 301 17.32 -18.79 13.24
CA TYR A 301 15.94 -18.82 12.78
C TYR A 301 15.34 -20.21 12.98
N PHE A 302 14.20 -20.24 13.66
CA PHE A 302 13.36 -21.41 13.86
C PHE A 302 12.02 -21.20 13.19
N ARG A 303 11.55 -22.22 12.49
CA ARG A 303 10.22 -22.20 11.87
C ARG A 303 9.12 -22.45 12.90
N THR A 304 7.90 -22.05 12.56
CA THR A 304 6.69 -22.22 13.37
C THR A 304 6.36 -23.68 13.68
N ASP A 305 6.61 -24.61 12.75
CA ASP A 305 6.43 -26.06 12.95
C ASP A 305 7.34 -26.63 14.06
N GLN A 306 8.42 -25.91 14.40
CA GLN A 306 9.44 -26.34 15.36
C GLN A 306 9.17 -25.79 16.78
N TYR A 307 8.12 -25.00 16.99
CA TYR A 307 7.86 -24.38 18.30
C TYR A 307 7.64 -25.40 19.42
N ALA A 308 7.08 -26.57 19.11
CA ALA A 308 6.90 -27.65 20.07
C ALA A 308 8.23 -28.25 20.57
N ASP A 309 9.33 -28.01 19.86
CA ASP A 309 10.68 -28.47 20.19
C ASP A 309 11.51 -27.36 20.88
N LEU A 310 10.89 -26.21 21.18
CA LEU A 310 11.48 -25.08 21.87
C LEU A 310 10.75 -24.79 23.18
N LYS A 311 11.48 -24.27 24.18
CA LYS A 311 10.93 -23.75 25.43
C LYS A 311 11.09 -22.24 25.46
N PHE A 312 9.98 -21.51 25.54
CA PHE A 312 9.95 -20.07 25.74
C PHE A 312 9.98 -19.77 27.25
N LEU A 313 10.90 -18.92 27.67
CA LEU A 313 11.13 -18.52 29.07
C LEU A 313 10.58 -17.10 29.31
N ASP A 314 10.19 -16.80 30.55
CA ASP A 314 9.49 -15.56 30.94
C ASP A 314 10.26 -14.25 30.65
N GLN A 315 11.55 -14.31 30.33
CA GLN A 315 12.41 -13.16 30.00
C GLN A 315 12.62 -12.94 28.49
N GLY A 316 11.74 -13.48 27.65
CA GLY A 316 11.90 -13.38 26.18
C GLY A 316 13.13 -14.14 25.70
N GLN A 317 13.40 -15.29 26.32
CA GLN A 317 14.48 -16.18 25.94
C GLN A 317 13.92 -17.51 25.44
N LEU A 318 14.67 -18.20 24.58
CA LEU A 318 14.34 -19.54 24.12
C LEU A 318 15.43 -20.52 24.46
N GLN A 319 15.03 -21.76 24.76
CA GLN A 319 15.92 -22.90 24.91
C GLN A 319 15.47 -24.06 24.03
N VAL A 320 16.42 -24.76 23.42
CA VAL A 320 16.16 -25.93 22.58
C VAL A 320 15.84 -27.14 23.46
N LEU A 321 14.65 -27.74 23.30
CA LEU A 321 14.22 -28.92 24.04
C LEU A 321 14.61 -30.24 23.36
N LYS A 322 14.56 -30.28 22.04
CA LYS A 322 14.88 -31.45 21.21
C LYS A 322 15.84 -31.09 20.09
N PRO A 323 16.58 -32.06 19.52
CA PRO A 323 17.45 -31.77 18.40
C PRO A 323 16.65 -31.14 17.25
N VAL A 324 17.02 -29.93 16.85
CA VAL A 324 16.25 -29.15 15.88
C VAL A 324 17.18 -28.58 14.81
N LYS A 325 16.73 -28.63 13.56
CA LYS A 325 17.44 -27.97 12.46
C LYS A 325 17.09 -26.49 12.46
N ALA A 326 18.03 -25.64 12.84
CA ALA A 326 17.88 -24.20 12.77
C ALA A 326 18.67 -23.64 11.58
N LYS A 327 18.27 -22.45 11.13
CA LYS A 327 19.02 -21.71 10.12
C LYS A 327 19.86 -20.64 10.80
N LYS A 328 21.18 -20.65 10.59
CA LYS A 328 22.12 -19.69 11.18
C LYS A 328 22.49 -18.60 10.19
N VAL A 329 22.50 -17.34 10.65
CA VAL A 329 22.98 -16.17 9.89
C VAL A 329 23.96 -15.36 10.74
N THR A 330 25.09 -15.01 10.17
CA THR A 330 26.04 -14.08 10.79
C THR A 330 25.59 -12.64 10.58
N PHE A 331 25.72 -11.80 11.61
CA PHE A 331 25.34 -10.39 11.55
C PHE A 331 25.98 -9.67 10.34
N GLY A 332 25.17 -8.99 9.53
CA GLY A 332 25.63 -8.25 8.34
C GLY A 332 25.72 -9.06 7.04
N MET A 333 25.46 -10.37 7.05
CA MET A 333 25.41 -11.20 5.85
C MET A 333 23.96 -11.49 5.46
N SER A 334 23.54 -11.14 4.24
CA SER A 334 22.15 -11.36 3.83
C SER A 334 21.88 -12.80 3.36
N TYR A 335 22.87 -13.57 2.94
CA TYR A 335 22.71 -14.95 2.45
C TYR A 335 24.08 -15.66 2.40
N PRO A 336 24.11 -17.01 2.42
CA PRO A 336 23.01 -17.94 2.70
C PRO A 336 22.88 -18.30 4.19
N PHE A 337 21.71 -18.77 4.59
CA PHE A 337 21.53 -19.44 5.88
C PHE A 337 22.28 -20.78 5.87
N GLU A 338 23.07 -21.01 6.90
CA GLU A 338 23.65 -22.34 7.13
C GLU A 338 22.65 -23.19 7.92
N ASP A 339 22.27 -24.33 7.36
CA ASP A 339 21.48 -25.32 8.08
C ASP A 339 22.36 -25.97 9.14
N ILE A 340 22.01 -25.77 10.41
CA ILE A 340 22.72 -26.35 11.55
C ILE A 340 21.77 -27.19 12.39
N THR A 341 22.29 -28.24 13.02
CA THR A 341 21.52 -29.06 13.95
C THR A 341 21.92 -28.67 15.36
N LEU A 342 20.97 -28.10 16.10
CA LEU A 342 21.13 -27.72 17.49
C LEU A 342 20.80 -28.90 18.40
N LYS A 343 21.46 -28.96 19.55
CA LYS A 343 21.30 -30.00 20.54
C LYS A 343 20.28 -29.58 21.61
N PRO A 344 19.59 -30.53 22.25
CA PRO A 344 18.86 -30.27 23.48
C PRO A 344 19.79 -29.57 24.47
N THR A 345 19.29 -28.53 25.17
CA THR A 345 20.01 -27.63 26.10
C THR A 345 20.73 -26.42 25.49
N ASP A 346 20.88 -26.33 24.16
CA ASP A 346 21.38 -25.10 23.53
C ASP A 346 20.45 -23.91 23.86
N GLY A 347 21.03 -22.77 24.25
CA GLY A 347 20.33 -21.65 24.90
C GLY A 347 20.65 -21.54 26.40
N PRO A 348 20.02 -20.61 27.13
CA PRO A 348 18.96 -19.70 26.69
C PRO A 348 19.47 -18.57 25.80
N TRP A 349 18.74 -18.28 24.71
CA TRP A 349 19.06 -17.21 23.77
C TRP A 349 17.98 -16.15 23.76
N ARG A 350 18.37 -14.88 23.60
CA ARG A 350 17.42 -13.77 23.56
C ARG A 350 16.60 -13.84 22.27
N ILE A 351 15.28 -13.72 22.39
CA ILE A 351 14.36 -13.64 21.26
C ILE A 351 14.32 -12.18 20.82
N ASP A 352 14.66 -11.94 19.56
CA ASP A 352 14.58 -10.61 18.94
C ASP A 352 13.28 -10.47 18.11
N PHE A 353 12.71 -11.59 17.63
CA PHE A 353 11.41 -11.61 16.96
C PHE A 353 10.71 -12.96 17.16
N ILE A 354 9.39 -12.94 17.36
CA ILE A 354 8.52 -14.11 17.35
C ILE A 354 7.25 -13.79 16.58
N GLY A 355 6.94 -14.58 15.56
CA GLY A 355 5.75 -14.40 14.72
C GLY A 355 5.05 -15.73 14.44
N THR A 356 3.75 -15.69 14.19
CA THR A 356 3.02 -16.84 13.64
C THR A 356 3.02 -16.78 12.12
N GLU A 357 2.91 -17.93 11.47
CA GLU A 357 2.83 -17.99 10.01
C GLU A 357 1.52 -17.35 9.53
N CYS A 358 1.60 -16.52 8.49
CA CYS A 358 0.43 -15.88 7.93
C CYS A 358 -0.43 -16.90 7.17
N GLY A 359 -1.71 -17.02 7.54
CA GLY A 359 -2.64 -17.98 6.91
C GLY A 359 -2.90 -17.78 5.41
N SER A 360 -2.41 -16.69 4.82
CA SER A 360 -2.51 -16.37 3.39
C SER A 360 -1.15 -16.20 2.70
N TYR A 361 -0.10 -16.80 3.27
CA TYR A 361 1.25 -16.82 2.70
C TYR A 361 1.35 -17.66 1.42
N ILE A 362 2.12 -17.18 0.44
CA ILE A 362 2.53 -17.92 -0.74
C ILE A 362 4.05 -17.85 -0.91
N GLU A 363 4.64 -18.95 -1.39
CA GLU A 363 6.06 -18.96 -1.73
C GLU A 363 6.33 -18.16 -3.01
N LEU A 364 7.45 -17.43 -3.01
CA LEU A 364 7.94 -16.65 -4.15
C LEU A 364 9.28 -17.21 -4.61
N THR A 365 9.54 -17.19 -5.92
CA THR A 365 10.88 -17.53 -6.42
C THR A 365 11.91 -16.51 -5.90
N PRO A 366 12.98 -16.95 -5.23
CA PRO A 366 14.01 -16.04 -4.70
C PRO A 366 14.76 -15.30 -5.81
N ILE A 367 15.06 -14.01 -5.60
CA ILE A 367 15.90 -13.20 -6.50
C ILE A 367 17.39 -13.54 -6.33
N ASN A 368 17.81 -13.90 -5.11
CA ASN A 368 19.17 -14.33 -4.76
C ASN A 368 20.29 -13.40 -5.23
N ALA A 369 20.08 -12.07 -5.14
CA ALA A 369 21.03 -11.06 -5.61
C ALA A 369 21.48 -11.24 -7.08
N ASN A 370 20.70 -11.96 -7.90
CA ASN A 370 21.02 -12.23 -9.29
C ASN A 370 20.12 -11.44 -10.24
N PHE A 371 20.69 -10.52 -11.00
CA PHE A 371 19.93 -9.65 -11.92
C PHE A 371 19.24 -10.45 -13.05
N GLY A 372 19.86 -11.53 -13.52
CA GLY A 372 19.25 -12.43 -14.50
C GLY A 372 18.03 -13.14 -13.92
N GLN A 373 18.11 -13.59 -12.66
CA GLN A 373 16.99 -14.19 -11.95
C GLN A 373 15.87 -13.18 -11.69
N LEU A 374 16.21 -11.94 -11.31
CA LEU A 374 15.25 -10.85 -11.14
C LEU A 374 14.38 -10.66 -12.39
N ILE A 375 15.00 -10.64 -13.58
CA ILE A 375 14.29 -10.53 -14.86
C ILE A 375 13.43 -11.78 -15.12
N LYS A 376 13.96 -12.98 -14.87
CA LYS A 376 13.20 -14.25 -15.02
C LYS A 376 11.97 -14.30 -14.12
N ASN A 377 11.99 -13.62 -12.97
CA ASN A 377 10.86 -13.59 -12.03
C ASN A 377 9.76 -12.59 -12.45
N ILE A 378 9.96 -11.73 -13.45
CA ILE A 378 8.95 -10.72 -13.88
C ILE A 378 7.59 -11.33 -14.22
N PRO A 379 7.49 -12.43 -15.02
CA PRO A 379 6.20 -13.02 -15.36
C PRO A 379 5.47 -13.57 -14.13
N GLU A 380 6.19 -14.25 -13.24
CA GLU A 380 5.63 -14.75 -11.97
C GLU A 380 5.13 -13.60 -11.10
N ALA A 381 5.94 -12.56 -10.93
CA ALA A 381 5.59 -11.37 -10.15
C ALA A 381 4.31 -10.71 -10.69
N LEU A 382 4.21 -10.54 -12.01
CA LEU A 382 3.00 -10.00 -12.64
C LEU A 382 1.78 -10.88 -12.40
N VAL A 383 1.90 -12.20 -12.54
CA VAL A 383 0.78 -13.12 -12.32
C VAL A 383 0.32 -13.07 -10.86
N ASN A 384 1.27 -13.14 -9.93
CA ASN A 384 0.99 -13.07 -8.49
C ASN A 384 0.29 -11.76 -8.13
N ALA A 385 0.87 -10.61 -8.48
CA ALA A 385 0.31 -9.32 -8.13
C ALA A 385 -0.99 -8.98 -8.87
N SER A 386 -1.16 -9.42 -10.12
CA SER A 386 -2.33 -9.05 -10.93
C SER A 386 -3.54 -9.93 -10.64
N PHE A 387 -3.35 -11.22 -10.41
CA PHE A 387 -4.46 -12.19 -10.41
C PHE A 387 -4.72 -12.87 -9.07
N ARG A 388 -3.75 -12.97 -8.16
CA ARG A 388 -3.99 -13.61 -6.85
C ARG A 388 -4.76 -12.68 -5.91
N PRO A 389 -5.58 -13.20 -4.98
CA PRO A 389 -5.85 -14.60 -4.72
C PRO A 389 -6.63 -15.28 -5.86
N VAL A 390 -6.32 -16.54 -6.13
CA VAL A 390 -7.11 -17.44 -7.00
C VAL A 390 -7.82 -18.51 -6.14
N ILE A 391 -8.67 -19.34 -6.75
CA ILE A 391 -9.51 -20.31 -6.04
C ILE A 391 -8.69 -21.26 -5.14
N GLY A 392 -7.52 -21.71 -5.63
CA GLY A 392 -6.63 -22.62 -4.90
C GLY A 392 -5.69 -21.97 -3.89
N ASP A 393 -5.69 -20.64 -3.78
CA ASP A 393 -4.79 -19.94 -2.85
C ASP A 393 -5.25 -20.10 -1.38
N PRO A 394 -4.32 -20.03 -0.42
CA PRO A 394 -4.62 -20.03 1.01
C PRO A 394 -5.32 -18.73 1.45
N GLY A 395 -5.75 -18.67 2.71
CA GLY A 395 -6.41 -17.50 3.31
C GLY A 395 -7.92 -17.61 3.52
N GLY A 396 -8.45 -16.64 4.26
CA GLY A 396 -9.85 -16.60 4.71
C GLY A 396 -10.91 -16.33 3.62
N ARG A 397 -12.19 -16.29 4.04
CA ARG A 397 -13.35 -16.16 3.13
C ARG A 397 -13.38 -14.85 2.33
N LEU A 398 -12.74 -13.78 2.81
CA LEU A 398 -12.71 -12.51 2.07
C LEU A 398 -11.94 -12.59 0.75
N LYS A 399 -11.12 -13.63 0.54
CA LYS A 399 -10.45 -13.86 -0.75
C LYS A 399 -11.44 -13.94 -1.91
N TRP A 400 -12.67 -14.41 -1.68
CA TRP A 400 -13.71 -14.51 -2.71
C TRP A 400 -14.13 -13.15 -3.26
N VAL A 401 -14.19 -12.12 -2.41
CA VAL A 401 -14.50 -10.74 -2.85
C VAL A 401 -13.39 -10.24 -3.78
N ASN A 402 -12.13 -10.52 -3.43
CA ASN A 402 -10.97 -10.13 -4.24
C ASN A 402 -10.88 -10.90 -5.56
N ILE A 403 -11.24 -12.19 -5.57
CA ILE A 403 -11.36 -13.01 -6.78
C ILE A 403 -12.39 -12.39 -7.72
N LEU A 404 -13.61 -12.12 -7.22
CA LEU A 404 -14.68 -11.51 -8.01
C LEU A 404 -14.30 -10.13 -8.54
N GLU A 405 -13.63 -9.30 -7.73
CA GLU A 405 -13.12 -8.01 -8.17
C GLU A 405 -12.10 -8.15 -9.31
N THR A 406 -11.14 -9.07 -9.17
CA THR A 406 -10.10 -9.32 -10.18
C THR A 406 -10.73 -9.73 -11.51
N PHE A 407 -11.66 -10.69 -11.49
CA PHE A 407 -12.38 -11.12 -12.69
C PHE A 407 -13.25 -10.00 -13.28
N GLY A 408 -13.99 -9.27 -12.44
CA GLY A 408 -14.81 -8.15 -12.87
C GLY A 408 -13.99 -7.03 -13.52
N LEU A 409 -12.84 -6.69 -12.94
CA LEU A 409 -11.91 -5.71 -13.48
C LEU A 409 -11.31 -6.18 -14.81
N LEU A 410 -10.93 -7.46 -14.93
CA LEU A 410 -10.42 -8.02 -16.18
C LEU A 410 -11.46 -7.95 -17.30
N ILE A 411 -12.72 -8.33 -17.01
CA ILE A 411 -13.83 -8.23 -17.97
C ILE A 411 -14.05 -6.77 -18.38
N LEU A 412 -14.08 -5.85 -17.41
CA LEU A 412 -14.26 -4.42 -17.66
C LEU A 412 -13.12 -3.86 -18.52
N PHE A 413 -11.88 -4.26 -18.24
CA PHE A 413 -10.70 -3.88 -19.00
C PHE A 413 -10.77 -4.35 -20.45
N LEU A 414 -11.02 -5.65 -20.68
CA LEU A 414 -11.16 -6.21 -22.02
C LEU A 414 -12.29 -5.54 -22.80
N PHE A 415 -13.45 -5.33 -22.15
CA PHE A 415 -14.58 -4.62 -22.74
C PHE A 415 -14.23 -3.18 -23.13
N GLY A 416 -13.60 -2.42 -22.23
CA GLY A 416 -13.22 -1.04 -22.45
C GLY A 416 -12.23 -0.86 -23.61
N ILE A 417 -11.20 -1.70 -23.65
CA ILE A 417 -10.23 -1.75 -24.74
C ILE A 417 -10.92 -2.08 -26.07
N TRP A 418 -11.75 -3.12 -26.12
CA TRP A 418 -12.46 -3.53 -27.33
C TRP A 418 -13.43 -2.44 -27.84
N ARG A 419 -14.25 -1.88 -26.95
CA ARG A 419 -15.30 -0.90 -27.26
C ARG A 419 -14.73 0.35 -27.92
N ASN A 420 -13.61 0.84 -27.40
CA ASN A 420 -13.02 2.11 -27.83
C ASN A 420 -11.78 1.95 -28.74
N ARG A 421 -11.44 0.72 -29.20
CA ARG A 421 -10.20 0.45 -29.96
C ARG A 421 -9.94 1.35 -31.17
N LYS A 422 -11.00 1.78 -31.88
CA LYS A 422 -10.92 2.68 -33.06
C LYS A 422 -11.24 4.15 -32.77
N HIS A 423 -11.70 4.49 -31.58
CA HIS A 423 -12.31 5.79 -31.29
C HIS A 423 -11.50 6.64 -30.30
N ARG A 424 -10.34 6.16 -29.87
CA ARG A 424 -9.50 6.88 -28.90
C ARG A 424 -8.66 7.96 -29.56
N SER A 425 -8.69 9.16 -28.99
CA SER A 425 -7.79 10.27 -29.35
C SER A 425 -6.34 9.93 -29.01
N SER A 426 -5.38 10.65 -29.59
CA SER A 426 -3.97 10.48 -29.25
C SER A 426 -3.68 10.77 -27.79
N GLU A 427 -4.34 11.77 -27.21
CA GLU A 427 -4.21 12.12 -25.79
C GLU A 427 -4.72 10.98 -24.89
N GLU A 428 -5.90 10.44 -25.18
CA GLU A 428 -6.45 9.29 -24.43
C GLU A 428 -5.50 8.10 -24.52
N ARG A 429 -4.98 7.77 -25.71
CA ARG A 429 -4.01 6.69 -25.88
C ARG A 429 -2.74 6.94 -25.06
N ASN A 430 -2.25 8.18 -25.02
CA ASN A 430 -1.08 8.54 -24.22
C ASN A 430 -1.32 8.30 -22.71
N VAL A 431 -2.48 8.73 -22.20
CA VAL A 431 -2.87 8.51 -20.80
C VAL A 431 -3.02 7.01 -20.50
N ILE A 432 -3.59 6.20 -21.41
CA ILE A 432 -3.66 4.75 -21.23
C ILE A 432 -2.27 4.13 -21.11
N VAL A 433 -1.37 4.49 -22.02
CA VAL A 433 -0.01 3.94 -22.04
C VAL A 433 0.73 4.32 -20.75
N PHE A 434 0.61 5.58 -20.31
CA PHE A 434 1.14 6.04 -19.03
C PHE A 434 0.62 5.23 -17.84
N LEU A 435 -0.70 5.10 -17.69
CA LEU A 435 -1.32 4.37 -16.59
C LEU A 435 -1.00 2.87 -16.64
N LEU A 436 -0.86 2.29 -17.83
CA LEU A 436 -0.51 0.88 -18.01
C LEU A 436 0.95 0.63 -17.61
N VAL A 437 1.88 1.49 -18.02
CA VAL A 437 3.29 1.38 -17.60
C VAL A 437 3.42 1.55 -16.09
N PHE A 438 2.74 2.55 -15.50
CA PHE A 438 2.68 2.71 -14.05
C PHE A 438 2.18 1.43 -13.37
N SER A 439 1.08 0.85 -13.86
CA SER A 439 0.49 -0.38 -13.30
C SER A 439 1.45 -1.56 -13.39
N ILE A 440 2.11 -1.76 -14.53
CA ILE A 440 3.08 -2.85 -14.73
C ILE A 440 4.27 -2.70 -13.77
N ILE A 441 4.87 -1.51 -13.68
CA ILE A 441 6.01 -1.27 -12.79
C ILE A 441 5.62 -1.57 -11.34
N LEU A 442 4.46 -1.08 -10.90
CA LEU A 442 3.99 -1.28 -9.53
C LEU A 442 3.66 -2.75 -9.24
N LEU A 443 2.99 -3.43 -10.17
CA LEU A 443 2.63 -4.85 -10.02
C LEU A 443 3.87 -5.76 -10.01
N VAL A 444 4.88 -5.47 -10.84
CA VAL A 444 6.16 -6.19 -10.80
C VAL A 444 6.84 -6.00 -9.44
N LEU A 445 6.93 -4.76 -8.94
CA LEU A 445 7.55 -4.49 -7.65
C LEU A 445 6.85 -5.25 -6.52
N ILE A 446 5.51 -5.19 -6.46
CA ILE A 446 4.72 -5.89 -5.42
C ILE A 446 4.85 -7.40 -5.57
N GLY A 447 4.80 -7.92 -6.80
CA GLY A 447 4.87 -9.36 -7.07
C GLY A 447 6.22 -9.98 -6.77
N TRP A 448 7.31 -9.20 -6.81
CA TRP A 448 8.63 -9.65 -6.37
C TRP A 448 8.74 -9.76 -4.85
N THR A 449 8.09 -8.87 -4.10
CA THR A 449 8.40 -8.69 -2.68
C THR A 449 7.30 -9.13 -1.74
N THR A 450 6.04 -9.23 -2.16
CA THR A 450 4.89 -9.39 -1.23
C THR A 450 4.29 -10.81 -1.29
N PRO A 451 4.66 -11.72 -0.38
CA PRO A 451 4.19 -13.11 -0.37
C PRO A 451 2.87 -13.29 0.38
N VAL A 452 2.38 -12.30 1.13
CA VAL A 452 1.13 -12.43 1.88
C VAL A 452 -0.02 -11.83 1.07
N LEU A 453 -1.02 -12.65 0.74
CA LEU A 453 -2.09 -12.27 -0.18
C LEU A 453 -2.95 -11.10 0.33
N GLY A 454 -3.20 -11.04 1.65
CA GLY A 454 -3.89 -9.89 2.25
C GLY A 454 -3.17 -8.57 2.00
N ALA A 455 -1.85 -8.54 2.23
CA ALA A 455 -1.01 -7.38 1.95
C ALA A 455 -0.91 -7.08 0.45
N LEU A 456 -0.78 -8.11 -0.39
CA LEU A 456 -0.69 -7.99 -1.85
C LEU A 456 -1.91 -7.27 -2.43
N VAL A 457 -3.13 -7.66 -2.02
CA VAL A 457 -4.38 -7.04 -2.49
C VAL A 457 -4.46 -5.56 -2.08
N ARG A 458 -4.02 -5.23 -0.87
CA ARG A 458 -3.96 -3.86 -0.38
C ARG A 458 -2.93 -3.02 -1.14
N TYR A 459 -1.73 -3.54 -1.36
CA TYR A 459 -0.62 -2.79 -1.95
C TYR A 459 -0.80 -2.53 -3.45
N ARG A 460 -1.49 -3.42 -4.18
CA ARG A 460 -1.74 -3.26 -5.62
C ARG A 460 -2.87 -2.29 -5.96
N LEU A 461 -3.55 -1.76 -4.95
CA LEU A 461 -4.72 -0.89 -5.11
C LEU A 461 -4.51 0.26 -6.12
N PRO A 462 -3.39 1.01 -6.12
CA PRO A 462 -3.18 2.09 -7.08
C PRO A 462 -3.11 1.60 -8.54
N ALA A 463 -2.52 0.42 -8.77
CA ALA A 463 -2.51 -0.21 -10.10
C ALA A 463 -3.91 -0.64 -10.53
N TYR A 464 -4.70 -1.20 -9.61
CA TYR A 464 -6.10 -1.58 -9.88
C TYR A 464 -6.96 -0.36 -10.23
N LEU A 465 -6.79 0.75 -9.51
CA LEU A 465 -7.45 2.01 -9.88
C LEU A 465 -7.02 2.49 -11.27
N ALA A 466 -5.72 2.45 -11.59
CA ALA A 466 -5.22 2.83 -12.91
C ALA A 466 -5.80 1.95 -14.03
N ILE A 467 -5.87 0.63 -13.82
CA ILE A 467 -6.51 -0.32 -14.76
C ILE A 467 -8.00 -0.02 -14.89
N PHE A 468 -8.70 0.24 -13.78
CA PHE A 468 -10.11 0.66 -13.80
C PHE A 468 -10.31 1.92 -14.66
N LEU A 469 -9.47 2.95 -14.45
CA LEU A 469 -9.51 4.19 -15.23
C LEU A 469 -9.26 3.95 -16.72
N ILE A 470 -8.30 3.09 -17.09
CA ILE A 470 -8.08 2.66 -18.48
C ILE A 470 -9.34 2.03 -19.07
N SER A 471 -10.02 1.20 -18.27
CA SER A 471 -11.18 0.42 -18.69
C SER A 471 -12.41 1.29 -19.01
N VAL A 472 -12.55 2.44 -18.34
CA VAL A 472 -13.69 3.35 -18.52
C VAL A 472 -13.40 4.53 -19.46
N MET A 473 -12.16 4.67 -19.94
CA MET A 473 -11.72 5.79 -20.78
C MET A 473 -11.96 5.56 -22.28
N GLY A 474 -12.49 6.57 -22.95
CA GLY A 474 -12.65 6.62 -24.40
C GLY A 474 -13.66 7.67 -24.88
N SER A 475 -13.57 8.02 -26.16
CA SER A 475 -14.42 9.06 -26.75
C SER A 475 -15.79 8.58 -27.27
N LYS A 476 -16.04 7.26 -27.39
CA LYS A 476 -17.30 6.74 -27.94
C LYS A 476 -18.34 6.51 -26.83
N PRO A 477 -19.36 7.36 -26.67
CA PRO A 477 -20.30 7.25 -25.56
C PRO A 477 -21.01 5.89 -25.52
N PHE A 478 -21.25 5.41 -24.31
CA PHE A 478 -22.05 4.21 -24.05
C PHE A 478 -23.45 4.61 -23.59
N LYS A 479 -24.45 4.18 -24.37
CA LYS A 479 -25.86 4.33 -24.03
C LYS A 479 -26.39 2.96 -23.62
N PHE A 480 -26.86 2.84 -22.37
CA PHE A 480 -27.67 1.69 -21.98
C PHE A 480 -28.93 1.70 -22.86
N LYS A 481 -29.24 0.58 -23.52
CA LYS A 481 -30.58 0.39 -24.08
C LYS A 481 -31.52 0.43 -22.87
N THR A 482 -32.46 1.38 -22.91
CA THR A 482 -33.42 1.62 -21.83
C THR A 482 -34.56 0.65 -21.98
#